data_AF-A0A7W5LGQ2-F1
#
_entry.id   AF-A0A7W5LGQ2-F1
#
_cell.length_a   1.000
_cell.length_b   1.000
_cell.length_c   1.000
_cell.angle_alpha   90.00
_cell.angle_beta   90.00
_cell.angle_gamma   90.00
#
_symmetry.space_group_name_H-M   'P 1'
#
loop_
_entity.id
_entity.type
_entity.pdbx_description
1 polymer ?
#
loop_
_entity_poly.entity_id
_entity_poly.type
_entity_poly.pdbx_seq_one_letter_code
_entity_poly.pdbx_strand_id
1 'polypeptide(L)'
;MQQRLETRVLSLVSSPFVEIHLPSRKKPLIATTEEEIECWLEGDAFADQRERAKRDLAERRENWDAVDEFVGYSGAKTAETISFDHESRLVAALWAMPAHTLPAIAGKLHSIIMHGAPRLDTDDFPWPQVRSVLINLLGMCQPLATRAVGP
;
A
#
# COMPACT_ATOMS: atom_id res chain seq x y z
N MET A 1 2.57 6.34 8.20
CA MET A 1 2.16 5.54 9.39
C MET A 1 2.51 4.05 9.21
N GLN A 2 2.36 3.50 8.01
CA GLN A 2 2.67 2.12 7.63
C GLN A 2 4.00 1.57 8.17
N GLN A 3 5.12 2.29 7.98
CA GLN A 3 6.45 1.81 8.44
C GLN A 3 6.55 1.61 9.96
N ARG A 4 5.82 2.38 10.77
CA ARG A 4 5.85 2.25 12.24
C ARG A 4 5.08 1.02 12.72
N LEU A 5 4.03 0.64 11.99
CA LEU A 5 3.25 -0.57 12.26
C LEU A 5 4.00 -1.81 11.76
N GLU A 6 4.59 -1.76 10.57
CA GLU A 6 5.48 -2.80 10.02
C GLU A 6 6.66 -3.09 10.97
N THR A 7 7.33 -2.04 11.48
CA THR A 7 8.45 -2.19 12.42
C THR A 7 8.02 -2.83 13.74
N ARG A 8 6.80 -2.53 14.22
CA ARG A 8 6.28 -3.13 15.46
C ARG A 8 5.95 -4.61 15.30
N VAL A 9 5.30 -4.98 14.19
CA VAL A 9 4.96 -6.39 13.92
C VAL A 9 6.23 -7.23 13.75
N LEU A 10 7.22 -6.72 13.02
CA LEU A 10 8.52 -7.38 12.84
C LEU A 10 9.33 -7.49 14.15
N SER A 11 9.10 -6.60 15.11
CA SER A 11 9.75 -6.68 16.44
C SER A 11 9.08 -7.65 17.41
N LEU A 12 7.83 -8.05 17.14
CA LEU A 12 6.99 -8.83 18.05
C LEU A 12 6.90 -10.31 17.68
N VAL A 13 7.14 -10.68 16.41
CA VAL A 13 6.96 -12.06 15.94
C VAL A 13 8.07 -12.46 15.00
N SER A 14 8.61 -13.66 15.19
CA SER A 14 9.39 -14.34 14.16
C SER A 14 8.51 -14.57 12.93
N SER A 15 9.01 -14.20 11.76
CA SER A 15 8.26 -14.24 10.50
C SER A 15 7.66 -15.64 10.21
N PRO A 16 6.45 -15.74 9.62
CA PRO A 16 5.69 -16.98 9.48
C PRO A 16 6.19 -17.82 8.29
N PHE A 17 7.47 -18.17 8.30
CA PHE A 17 8.08 -19.05 7.32
C PHE A 17 8.93 -20.12 8.01
N VAL A 18 9.18 -21.22 7.30
CA VAL A 18 10.04 -22.31 7.78
C VAL A 18 11.27 -22.45 6.88
N GLU A 19 12.42 -22.71 7.48
CA GLU A 19 13.68 -22.93 6.76
C GLU A 19 13.88 -24.42 6.49
N ILE A 20 13.82 -24.80 5.22
CA ILE A 20 14.08 -26.16 4.74
C ILE A 20 15.55 -26.29 4.35
N HIS A 21 16.24 -27.19 5.03
CA HIS A 21 17.62 -27.56 4.72
C HIS A 21 17.65 -28.81 3.84
N LEU A 22 18.08 -28.63 2.60
CA LEU A 22 18.27 -29.73 1.64
C LEU A 22 19.75 -30.14 1.61
N PRO A 23 20.08 -31.44 1.65
CA PRO A 23 21.47 -31.90 1.58
C PRO A 23 22.17 -31.49 0.27
N SER A 24 21.41 -31.30 -0.80
CA SER A 24 21.90 -30.88 -2.12
C SER A 24 22.24 -29.38 -2.21
N ARG A 25 21.89 -28.57 -1.20
CA ARG A 25 21.98 -27.10 -1.26
C ARG A 25 22.57 -26.51 0.02
N LYS A 26 23.60 -25.65 -0.13
CA LYS A 26 24.25 -24.96 0.99
C LYS A 26 23.42 -23.86 1.65
N LYS A 27 22.40 -23.33 0.97
CA LYS A 27 21.50 -22.27 1.52
C LYS A 27 20.13 -22.87 1.80
N PRO A 28 19.52 -22.60 2.97
CA PRO A 28 18.18 -23.04 3.27
C PRO A 28 17.17 -22.42 2.30
N LEU A 29 16.13 -23.18 1.98
CA LEU A 29 14.96 -22.69 1.27
C LEU A 29 13.95 -22.19 2.29
N ILE A 30 13.31 -21.05 2.02
CA ILE A 30 12.29 -20.49 2.90
C ILE A 30 10.94 -20.89 2.33
N ALA A 31 10.20 -21.76 3.03
CA ALA A 31 8.85 -22.13 2.63
C ALA A 31 7.84 -21.30 3.42
N THR A 32 6.86 -20.80 2.70
CA THR A 32 5.74 -20.01 3.20
C THR A 32 4.42 -20.75 3.05
N THR A 33 4.33 -21.77 2.19
CA THR A 33 3.13 -22.61 2.01
C THR A 33 3.44 -24.11 2.09
N GLU A 34 2.42 -24.93 2.34
CA GLU A 34 2.58 -26.38 2.37
C GLU A 34 2.93 -26.96 0.99
N GLU A 35 2.44 -26.35 -0.09
CA GLU A 35 2.75 -26.76 -1.46
C GLU A 35 4.23 -26.56 -1.78
N GLU A 36 4.85 -25.48 -1.30
CA GLU A 36 6.30 -25.27 -1.42
C GLU A 36 7.08 -26.35 -0.66
N ILE A 37 6.60 -26.74 0.53
CA ILE A 37 7.20 -27.83 1.31
C ILE A 37 7.08 -29.15 0.53
N GLU A 38 5.92 -29.47 -0.03
CA GLU A 38 5.67 -30.67 -0.83
C GLU A 38 6.55 -30.72 -2.09
N CYS A 39 6.62 -29.62 -2.85
CA CYS A 39 7.44 -29.52 -4.06
C CYS A 39 8.95 -29.59 -3.79
N TRP A 40 9.42 -29.20 -2.60
CA TRP A 40 10.86 -29.23 -2.30
C TRP A 40 11.30 -30.48 -1.55
N LEU A 41 10.39 -31.13 -0.83
CA LEU A 41 10.62 -32.38 -0.08
C LEU A 41 9.88 -33.54 -0.75
N GLU A 42 10.10 -33.70 -2.06
CA GLU A 42 9.51 -34.76 -2.87
C GLU A 42 10.14 -36.13 -2.58
N GLY A 43 9.30 -37.16 -2.51
CA GLY A 43 9.71 -38.55 -2.31
C GLY A 43 9.67 -39.01 -0.84
N ASP A 44 9.63 -40.33 -0.67
CA ASP A 44 9.45 -40.96 0.65
C ASP A 44 10.62 -40.73 1.61
N ALA A 45 11.82 -40.49 1.06
CA ALA A 45 13.03 -40.21 1.83
C ALA A 45 12.93 -38.93 2.68
N PHE A 46 12.04 -38.00 2.32
CA PHE A 46 11.85 -36.72 3.01
C PHE A 46 10.49 -36.63 3.73
N ALA A 47 9.72 -37.72 3.81
CA ALA A 47 8.37 -37.71 4.40
C ALA A 47 8.36 -37.19 5.85
N ASP A 48 9.30 -37.64 6.67
CA ASP A 48 9.43 -37.19 8.06
C ASP A 48 9.87 -35.72 8.18
N GLN A 49 10.64 -35.22 7.23
CA GLN A 49 11.09 -33.82 7.21
C GLN A 49 9.94 -32.90 6.77
N ARG A 50 9.14 -33.37 5.82
CA ARG A 50 7.95 -32.69 5.31
C ARG A 50 6.88 -32.54 6.38
N GLU A 51 6.55 -33.62 7.09
CA GLU A 51 5.58 -33.57 8.20
C GLU A 51 6.04 -32.65 9.33
N ARG A 52 7.34 -32.59 9.62
CA ARG A 52 7.88 -31.61 10.58
C ARG A 52 7.75 -30.19 10.07
N ALA A 53 8.20 -29.91 8.85
CA ALA A 53 8.14 -28.57 8.26
C ALA A 53 6.69 -28.03 8.17
N LYS A 54 5.71 -28.89 7.83
CA LYS A 54 4.30 -28.51 7.82
C LYS A 54 3.77 -28.14 9.19
N ARG A 55 4.05 -28.97 10.20
CA ARG A 55 3.62 -28.72 11.59
C ARG A 55 4.25 -27.43 12.13
N ASP A 56 5.53 -27.24 11.85
CA ASP A 56 6.29 -26.04 12.16
C ASP A 56 5.76 -24.77 11.48
N LEU A 57 5.27 -24.90 10.24
CA LEU A 57 4.66 -23.80 9.50
C LEU A 57 3.26 -23.48 10.04
N ALA A 58 2.48 -24.50 10.38
CA ALA A 58 1.16 -24.35 10.97
C ALA A 58 1.22 -23.65 12.34
N GLU A 59 2.13 -24.06 13.23
CA GLU A 59 2.32 -23.43 14.55
C GLU A 59 2.76 -21.96 14.42
N ARG A 60 3.69 -21.67 13.49
CA ARG A 60 4.15 -20.30 13.22
C ARG A 60 3.04 -19.43 12.62
N ARG A 61 2.19 -20.00 11.76
CA ARG A 61 1.01 -19.30 11.21
C ARG A 61 -0.03 -19.02 12.28
N GLU A 62 -0.36 -20.00 13.11
CA GLU A 62 -1.32 -19.82 14.21
C GLU A 62 -0.85 -18.73 15.20
N ASN A 63 0.43 -18.74 15.54
CA ASN A 63 1.01 -17.69 16.38
C ASN A 63 1.03 -16.32 15.66
N TRP A 64 1.24 -16.29 14.35
CA TRP A 64 1.18 -15.05 13.56
C TRP A 64 -0.23 -14.51 13.46
N ASP A 65 -1.23 -15.35 13.20
CA ASP A 65 -2.65 -15.00 13.13
C ASP A 65 -3.16 -14.48 14.49
N ALA A 66 -2.77 -15.13 15.59
CA ALA A 66 -3.13 -14.68 16.94
C ALA A 66 -2.52 -13.31 17.29
N VAL A 67 -1.27 -13.06 16.87
CA VAL A 67 -0.65 -11.74 17.07
C VAL A 67 -1.23 -10.71 16.11
N ASP A 68 -1.56 -11.09 14.88
CA ASP A 68 -2.18 -10.20 13.90
C ASP A 68 -3.59 -9.78 14.32
N GLU A 69 -4.38 -10.68 14.91
CA GLU A 69 -5.68 -10.38 15.53
C GLU A 69 -5.52 -9.43 16.72
N PHE A 70 -4.47 -9.62 17.54
CA PHE A 70 -4.18 -8.76 18.69
C PHE A 70 -3.67 -7.36 18.30
N VAL A 71 -2.84 -7.28 17.26
CA VAL A 71 -2.21 -6.02 16.79
C VAL A 71 -3.09 -5.30 15.77
N GLY A 72 -4.02 -6.01 15.12
CA GLY A 72 -4.92 -5.49 14.09
C GLY A 72 -4.20 -5.10 12.79
N TYR A 73 -3.03 -5.68 12.52
CA TYR A 73 -2.15 -5.23 11.44
C TYR A 73 -2.71 -5.58 10.05
N SER A 74 -3.18 -6.79 9.80
CA SER A 74 -3.84 -7.13 8.53
C SER A 74 -5.16 -6.40 8.37
N GLY A 75 -5.87 -6.12 9.47
CA GLY A 75 -7.07 -5.28 9.45
C GLY A 75 -6.77 -3.85 9.02
N ALA A 76 -5.73 -3.22 9.60
CA ALA A 76 -5.28 -1.88 9.22
C ALA A 76 -4.72 -1.84 7.79
N LYS A 77 -3.95 -2.85 7.39
CA LYS A 77 -3.39 -2.98 6.04
C LYS A 77 -4.47 -3.25 4.98
N THR A 78 -5.51 -4.00 5.32
CA THR A 78 -6.68 -4.22 4.46
C THR A 78 -7.51 -2.95 4.35
N ALA A 79 -7.72 -2.22 5.44
CA ALA A 79 -8.41 -0.92 5.41
C ALA A 79 -7.62 0.13 4.58
N GLU A 80 -6.29 0.15 4.68
CA GLU A 80 -5.42 1.00 3.87
C GLU A 80 -5.47 0.59 2.39
N THR A 81 -5.41 -0.71 2.09
CA THR A 81 -5.57 -1.23 0.71
C THR A 81 -6.94 -0.88 0.12
N ILE A 82 -8.02 -1.05 0.88
CA ILE A 82 -9.38 -0.69 0.44
C ILE A 82 -9.51 0.81 0.23
N SER A 83 -8.93 1.63 1.12
CA SER A 83 -8.94 3.09 0.98
C SER A 83 -8.14 3.54 -0.24
N PHE A 84 -6.99 2.91 -0.49
CA PHE A 84 -6.14 3.17 -1.66
C PHE A 84 -6.82 2.74 -2.97
N ASP A 85 -7.48 1.58 -2.99
CA ASP A 85 -8.26 1.11 -4.14
C ASP A 85 -9.45 2.03 -4.43
N HIS A 86 -10.11 2.53 -3.38
CA HIS A 86 -11.21 3.49 -3.52
C HIS A 86 -10.71 4.83 -4.08
N GLU A 87 -9.63 5.37 -3.51
CA GLU A 87 -9.00 6.61 -3.97
C GLU A 87 -8.52 6.48 -5.42
N SER A 88 -7.88 5.37 -5.78
CA SER A 88 -7.45 5.07 -7.15
C SER A 88 -8.63 4.99 -8.13
N ARG A 89 -9.75 4.36 -7.73
CA ARG A 89 -10.98 4.31 -8.55
C ARG A 89 -11.60 5.70 -8.73
N LEU A 90 -11.62 6.53 -7.69
CA LEU A 90 -12.13 7.90 -7.78
C LEU A 90 -11.25 8.77 -8.67
N VAL A 91 -9.93 8.66 -8.56
CA VAL A 91 -8.98 9.33 -9.44
C VAL A 91 -9.19 8.89 -10.89
N ALA A 92 -9.27 7.58 -11.15
CA ALA A 92 -9.52 7.07 -12.51
C ALA A 92 -10.87 7.55 -13.08
N ALA A 93 -11.93 7.54 -12.27
CA ALA A 93 -13.25 8.05 -12.67
C ALA A 93 -13.20 9.56 -12.95
N LEU A 94 -12.53 10.34 -12.10
CA LEU A 94 -12.31 11.78 -12.28
C LEU A 94 -11.61 12.05 -13.62
N TRP A 95 -10.57 11.27 -13.94
CA TRP A 95 -9.82 11.41 -15.20
C TRP A 95 -10.63 11.04 -16.44
N ALA A 96 -11.46 10.00 -16.35
CA ALA A 96 -12.34 9.54 -17.43
C ALA A 96 -13.47 10.53 -17.75
N MET A 97 -13.93 11.31 -16.76
CA MET A 97 -14.97 12.33 -16.98
C MET A 97 -14.43 13.50 -17.81
N PRO A 98 -15.10 13.89 -18.91
CA PRO A 98 -14.77 15.11 -19.63
C PRO A 98 -14.87 16.34 -18.73
N ALA A 99 -13.80 17.15 -18.65
CA ALA A 99 -13.79 18.37 -17.86
C ALA A 99 -14.15 19.56 -18.76
N HIS A 100 -15.43 19.94 -18.78
CA HIS A 100 -15.92 21.08 -19.58
C HIS A 100 -16.11 22.37 -18.76
N THR A 101 -15.80 22.33 -17.47
CA THR A 101 -15.97 23.47 -16.56
C THR A 101 -14.67 23.75 -15.80
N LEU A 102 -14.43 25.01 -15.46
CA LEU A 102 -13.25 25.42 -14.69
C LEU A 102 -13.10 24.66 -13.36
N PRO A 103 -14.17 24.40 -12.56
CA PRO A 103 -14.06 23.57 -11.36
C PRO A 103 -13.62 22.14 -11.65
N ALA A 104 -14.11 21.54 -12.74
CA ALA A 104 -13.72 20.17 -13.12
C ALA A 104 -12.24 20.10 -13.54
N ILE A 105 -11.74 21.10 -14.27
CA ILE A 105 -10.32 21.20 -14.64
C ILE A 105 -9.46 21.41 -13.39
N ALA A 106 -9.88 22.29 -12.48
CA ALA A 106 -9.20 22.52 -11.20
C ALA A 106 -9.14 21.24 -10.35
N GLY A 107 -10.21 20.47 -10.30
CA GLY A 107 -10.26 19.17 -9.59
C GLY A 107 -9.23 18.17 -10.13
N LYS A 108 -9.10 18.05 -11.46
CA LYS A 108 -8.08 17.19 -12.09
C LYS A 108 -6.66 17.65 -11.76
N LEU A 109 -6.40 18.95 -11.83
CA LEU A 109 -5.08 19.51 -11.53
C LEU A 109 -4.71 19.35 -10.04
N HIS A 110 -5.70 19.51 -9.15
CA HIS A 110 -5.54 19.23 -7.73
C HIS A 110 -5.16 17.77 -7.48
N SER A 111 -5.80 16.82 -8.17
CA SER A 111 -5.43 15.40 -8.11
C SER A 111 -3.97 15.16 -8.53
N ILE A 112 -3.46 15.82 -9.59
CA ILE A 112 -2.04 15.72 -9.99
C ILE A 112 -1.10 16.16 -8.86
N ILE A 113 -1.43 17.24 -8.15
CA ILE A 113 -0.60 17.73 -7.04
C ILE A 113 -0.63 16.74 -5.87
N MET A 114 -1.81 16.24 -5.51
CA MET A 114 -1.98 15.37 -4.34
C MET A 114 -1.32 13.99 -4.52
N HIS A 115 -1.35 13.43 -5.73
CA HIS A 115 -0.80 12.08 -5.97
C HIS A 115 0.55 12.06 -6.70
N GLY A 116 0.92 13.17 -7.36
CA GLY A 116 2.15 13.23 -8.16
C GLY A 116 3.32 13.93 -7.46
N ALA A 117 3.04 14.88 -6.55
CA ALA A 117 4.12 15.64 -5.90
C ALA A 117 4.87 14.77 -4.89
N PRO A 118 6.23 14.75 -4.91
CA PRO A 118 7.03 14.05 -3.90
C PRO A 118 6.72 14.51 -2.47
N ARG A 119 6.42 15.81 -2.33
CA ARG A 119 5.94 16.48 -1.12
C ARG A 119 5.01 17.62 -1.52
N LEU A 120 3.99 17.90 -0.70
CA LEU A 120 2.99 18.95 -0.97
C LEU A 120 3.60 20.35 -1.12
N ASP A 121 4.68 20.62 -0.38
CA ASP A 121 5.42 21.87 -0.31
C ASP A 121 6.70 21.88 -1.15
N THR A 122 6.92 20.87 -2.00
CA THR A 122 8.16 20.80 -2.78
C THR A 122 8.23 21.96 -3.76
N ASP A 123 9.36 22.65 -3.81
CA ASP A 123 9.62 23.78 -4.73
C ASP A 123 10.27 23.37 -6.04
N ASP A 124 10.49 22.06 -6.22
CA ASP A 124 11.05 21.50 -7.45
C ASP A 124 10.08 21.66 -8.62
N PHE A 125 10.64 21.89 -9.82
CA PHE A 125 9.87 21.91 -11.04
C PHE A 125 9.15 20.56 -11.26
N PRO A 126 7.87 20.54 -11.70
CA PRO A 126 7.01 21.67 -12.08
C PRO A 126 6.03 22.12 -10.97
N TRP A 127 6.21 21.67 -9.73
CA TRP A 127 5.18 21.73 -8.70
C TRP A 127 4.74 23.16 -8.32
N PRO A 128 5.63 24.15 -8.19
CA PRO A 128 5.22 25.55 -8.01
C PRO A 128 4.35 26.08 -9.16
N GLN A 129 4.69 25.75 -10.41
CA GLN A 129 3.97 26.20 -11.59
C GLN A 129 2.58 25.57 -11.66
N VAL A 130 2.49 24.27 -11.37
CA VAL A 130 1.22 23.54 -11.33
C VAL A 130 0.30 24.09 -10.22
N ARG A 131 0.83 24.37 -9.02
CA ARG A 131 0.07 25.02 -7.94
C ARG A 131 -0.40 26.43 -8.31
N SER A 132 0.45 27.21 -8.97
CA SER A 132 0.09 28.54 -9.46
C SER A 132 -1.08 28.51 -10.45
N VAL A 133 -1.05 27.58 -11.42
CA VAL A 133 -2.17 27.38 -12.37
C VAL A 133 -3.46 26.97 -11.65
N LEU A 134 -3.38 26.09 -10.65
CA LEU A 134 -4.54 25.69 -9.85
C LEU A 134 -5.17 26.89 -9.12
N ILE A 135 -4.36 27.72 -8.47
CA ILE A 135 -4.83 28.92 -7.75
C ILE A 135 -5.54 29.88 -8.72
N ASN A 136 -4.97 30.10 -9.91
CA ASN A 136 -5.58 30.94 -10.92
C ASN A 136 -6.94 30.40 -11.39
N LEU A 137 -7.03 29.09 -11.67
CA LEU A 137 -8.29 28.45 -12.06
C LEU A 137 -9.36 28.56 -10.97
N LEU A 138 -9.00 28.37 -9.71
CA LEU A 138 -9.92 28.53 -8.58
C LEU A 138 -10.39 29.98 -8.42
N GLY A 139 -9.50 30.95 -8.64
CA GLY A 139 -9.86 32.37 -8.66
C GLY A 139 -10.87 32.72 -9.77
N MET A 140 -10.81 32.04 -10.92
CA MET A 140 -11.77 32.20 -12.01
C MET A 140 -13.12 31.51 -11.75
N CYS A 141 -13.15 30.49 -10.88
CA CYS A 141 -14.38 29.81 -10.47
C CYS A 141 -15.23 30.63 -9.47
N GLN A 142 -14.64 31.62 -8.82
CA GLN A 142 -15.39 32.50 -7.93
C GLN A 142 -16.20 33.50 -8.77
N PRO A 143 -17.52 33.65 -8.52
CA PRO A 143 -18.28 34.70 -9.17
C PRO A 143 -17.64 36.06 -8.83
N LEU A 144 -17.61 36.98 -9.79
CA LEU A 144 -17.21 38.38 -9.63
C LEU A 144 -18.16 39.09 -8.64
N ALA A 145 -18.06 38.77 -7.35
CA ALA A 145 -18.70 39.51 -6.28
C ALA A 145 -17.79 40.71 -5.94
N THR A 146 -18.11 41.84 -6.57
CA THR A 146 -17.96 43.19 -6.02
C THR A 146 -16.53 43.67 -5.71
N ARG A 147 -15.71 43.88 -6.76
CA ARG A 147 -14.69 44.95 -6.75
C ARG A 147 -15.30 46.22 -7.35
N ALA A 148 -16.09 46.93 -6.56
CA ALA A 148 -16.25 48.39 -6.55
C ALA A 148 -17.56 48.78 -5.84
N VAL A 149 -17.49 49.05 -4.54
CA VAL A 149 -18.18 50.21 -3.94
C VAL A 149 -17.30 50.74 -2.81
N GLY A 150 -16.89 52.00 -2.95
CA GLY A 150 -16.64 52.89 -1.81
C GLY A 150 -15.38 53.76 -1.94
N PRO A 151 -15.41 55.03 -1.51
CA PRO A 151 -16.53 55.97 -1.34
C PRO A 151 -16.64 57.01 -2.46
#